data_AF-A0A392RD98-F1
#
_entry.id   AF-A0A392RD98-F1
#
_cell.length_a   1.000
_cell.length_b   1.000
_cell.length_c   1.000
_cell.angle_alpha   90.00
_cell.angle_beta   90.00
_cell.angle_gamma   90.00
#
_symmetry.space_group_name_H-M   'P 1'
#
loop_
_entity.id
_entity.type
_entity.pdbx_description
1 polymer ?
#
loop_
_entity_poly.entity_id
_entity_poly.type
_entity_poly.pdbx_seq_one_letter_code
_entity_poly.pdbx_strand_id
1 'polypeptide(L)'
;MAFLEEFHENAKLPKALTSYFIALIPKVLSPHSLGEFRPISLLGSIYKVLSKVLTKRLSLVMDSLVPKTQSAFIKGRHLVDGVLVVNEVVDWVKRAKKMCVIFKVDFEKAYDS
;
A
#
# COMPACT_ATOMS: atom_id res chain seq x y z
N MET A 1 -27.88 -7.10 0.66
CA MET A 1 -27.30 -6.22 1.71
C MET A 1 -27.20 -6.92 3.07
N ALA A 2 -28.04 -7.92 3.38
CA ALA A 2 -28.03 -8.68 4.64
C ALA A 2 -26.64 -9.05 5.20
N PHE A 3 -25.69 -9.51 4.37
CA PHE A 3 -24.33 -9.82 4.83
C PHE A 3 -23.60 -8.61 5.45
N LEU A 4 -23.73 -7.42 4.86
CA LEU A 4 -23.05 -6.22 5.38
C LEU A 4 -23.69 -5.74 6.69
N GLU A 5 -25.00 -5.93 6.85
CA GLU A 5 -25.74 -5.64 8.08
C GLU A 5 -25.32 -6.61 9.20
N GLU A 6 -25.32 -7.91 8.91
CA GLU A 6 -24.87 -8.94 9.86
C GLU A 6 -23.42 -8.71 10.30
N PHE A 7 -22.52 -8.39 9.36
CA PHE A 7 -21.14 -8.03 9.66
C PHE A 7 -21.06 -6.75 10.51
N HIS A 8 -21.89 -5.75 10.21
CA HIS A 8 -21.88 -4.49 10.96
C HIS A 8 -22.30 -4.67 12.42
N GLU A 9 -23.31 -5.51 12.67
CA GLU A 9 -23.83 -5.78 14.01
C GLU A 9 -22.93 -6.72 14.81
N ASN A 10 -22.40 -7.77 14.18
CA ASN A 10 -21.73 -8.85 14.88
C ASN A 10 -20.20 -8.83 14.75
N ALA A 11 -19.65 -8.03 13.82
CA ALA A 11 -18.23 -8.01 13.45
C ALA A 11 -17.64 -9.40 13.10
N LYS A 12 -18.49 -10.32 12.62
CA LYS A 12 -18.10 -11.70 12.26
C LYS A 12 -17.98 -11.85 10.75
N LEU A 13 -16.83 -12.37 10.31
CA LEU A 13 -16.61 -12.73 8.92
C LEU A 13 -16.74 -14.26 8.76
N PRO A 14 -17.67 -14.76 7.94
CA PRO A 14 -17.77 -16.19 7.64
C PRO A 14 -16.47 -16.76 7.06
N LYS A 15 -16.04 -17.93 7.54
CA LYS A 15 -14.80 -18.60 7.08
C LYS A 15 -14.77 -18.85 5.56
N ALA A 16 -15.94 -19.06 4.94
CA ALA A 16 -16.04 -19.23 3.50
C ALA A 16 -15.52 -17.99 2.73
N LEU A 17 -15.72 -16.78 3.27
CA LEU A 17 -15.30 -15.53 2.63
C LEU A 17 -13.81 -15.22 2.81
N THR A 18 -13.14 -15.90 3.74
CA THR A 18 -11.69 -15.79 3.93
C THR A 18 -10.91 -16.80 3.12
N SER A 19 -11.57 -17.66 2.34
CA SER A 19 -10.88 -18.54 1.39
C SER A 19 -10.31 -17.73 0.22
N TYR A 20 -9.10 -18.08 -0.21
CA TYR A 20 -8.42 -17.44 -1.32
C TYR A 20 -7.56 -18.44 -2.10
N PHE A 21 -7.33 -18.13 -3.37
CA PHE A 21 -6.32 -18.81 -4.19
C PHE A 21 -5.07 -17.93 -4.29
N ILE A 22 -3.89 -18.53 -4.38
CA ILE A 22 -2.66 -17.78 -4.62
C ILE A 22 -2.32 -17.87 -6.11
N ALA A 23 -2.24 -16.72 -6.76
CA ALA A 23 -1.70 -16.61 -8.12
C ALA A 23 -0.28 -16.05 -8.06
N LEU A 24 0.67 -16.70 -8.73
CA LEU A 24 2.05 -16.23 -8.84
C LEU A 24 2.18 -15.37 -10.11
N ILE A 25 2.44 -14.08 -9.94
CA ILE A 25 2.65 -13.15 -11.06
C ILE A 25 4.16 -12.92 -11.25
N PRO A 26 4.72 -13.18 -12.46
CA PRO A 26 6.13 -12.94 -12.71
C PRO A 26 6.47 -11.45 -12.63
N LYS A 27 7.57 -11.10 -11.93
CA LYS A 27 8.13 -9.74 -11.86
C LYS A 27 9.06 -9.43 -13.04
N VAL A 28 9.57 -10.47 -13.71
CA VAL A 28 10.52 -10.43 -14.83
C VAL A 28 10.03 -11.31 -15.98
N LEU A 29 10.53 -11.11 -17.20
CA LEU A 29 10.05 -11.82 -18.41
C LEU A 29 10.18 -13.35 -18.32
N SER A 30 11.30 -13.85 -17.80
CA SER A 30 11.58 -15.29 -17.68
C SER A 30 12.02 -15.59 -16.25
N PRO A 31 11.08 -15.87 -15.33
CA PRO A 31 11.42 -16.14 -13.94
C PRO A 31 12.03 -17.55 -13.78
N HIS A 32 13.15 -17.64 -13.06
CA HIS A 32 13.87 -18.88 -12.75
C HIS A 32 13.83 -19.23 -11.26
N SER A 33 13.44 -18.29 -10.39
CA SER A 33 13.34 -18.50 -8.94
C SER A 33 12.01 -18.02 -8.36
N LEU A 34 11.60 -18.58 -7.21
CA LEU A 34 10.34 -18.20 -6.54
C LEU A 34 10.32 -16.73 -6.09
N GLY A 35 11.48 -16.13 -5.80
CA GLY A 35 11.59 -14.72 -5.41
C GLY A 35 11.22 -13.74 -6.53
N GLU A 36 11.28 -14.19 -7.77
CA GLU A 36 10.92 -13.42 -8.97
C GLU A 36 9.42 -13.43 -9.25
N PHE A 37 8.62 -14.14 -8.44
CA PHE A 37 7.18 -14.05 -8.47
C PHE A 37 6.66 -13.12 -7.36
N ARG A 38 5.55 -12.44 -7.65
CA ARG A 38 4.73 -11.76 -6.66
C ARG A 38 3.51 -12.65 -6.39
N PRO A 39 3.33 -13.17 -5.17
CA PRO A 39 2.09 -13.86 -4.84
C PRO A 39 0.95 -12.84 -4.76
N ILE A 40 -0.22 -13.18 -5.32
CA ILE A 40 -1.45 -12.42 -5.17
C ILE A 40 -2.54 -13.35 -4.60
N SER A 41 -3.08 -12.96 -3.45
CA SER A 41 -4.24 -13.62 -2.84
C SER A 41 -5.53 -13.19 -3.55
N LEU A 42 -6.09 -14.11 -4.34
CA LEU A 42 -7.36 -13.94 -5.04
C LEU A 42 -8.52 -14.25 -4.10
N LEU A 43 -8.97 -13.19 -3.40
CA LEU A 43 -10.13 -13.21 -2.51
C LEU A 43 -11.45 -13.07 -3.29
N GLY A 44 -12.53 -13.61 -2.70
CA GLY A 44 -13.89 -13.49 -3.23
C GLY A 44 -14.37 -12.03 -3.37
N SER A 45 -15.26 -11.79 -4.33
CA SER A 45 -15.79 -10.43 -4.61
C SER A 45 -16.52 -9.81 -3.43
N ILE A 46 -17.27 -10.60 -2.66
CA ILE A 46 -17.99 -10.15 -1.45
C ILE A 46 -17.01 -9.59 -0.41
N TYR A 47 -15.89 -10.27 -0.17
CA TYR A 47 -14.84 -9.78 0.72
C TYR A 47 -14.28 -8.43 0.22
N LYS A 48 -14.02 -8.33 -1.08
CA LYS A 48 -13.51 -7.08 -1.70
C LYS A 48 -14.50 -5.92 -1.58
N VAL A 49 -15.79 -6.18 -1.68
CA VAL A 49 -16.84 -5.16 -1.46
C VAL A 49 -16.81 -4.66 -0.01
N LEU A 50 -16.78 -5.57 0.96
CA LEU A 50 -16.68 -5.20 2.38
C LEU A 50 -15.41 -4.41 2.66
N SER A 51 -14.26 -4.92 2.20
CA SER A 51 -12.96 -4.23 2.32
C SER A 51 -13.03 -2.81 1.74
N LYS A 52 -13.63 -2.63 0.55
CA LYS A 52 -13.79 -1.31 -0.07
C LYS A 52 -14.63 -0.36 0.77
N VAL A 53 -15.72 -0.83 1.38
CA VAL A 53 -16.55 -0.03 2.30
C VAL A 53 -15.72 0.42 3.50
N LEU A 54 -14.96 -0.49 4.12
CA LEU A 54 -14.09 -0.18 5.25
C LEU A 54 -12.98 0.81 4.88
N THR A 55 -12.28 0.59 3.76
CA THR A 55 -11.25 1.52 3.26
C THR A 55 -11.83 2.91 3.01
N LYS A 56 -13.05 3.01 2.45
CA LYS A 56 -13.70 4.31 2.23
C LYS A 56 -13.98 5.03 3.55
N ARG A 57 -14.43 4.32 4.60
CA ARG A 57 -14.62 4.90 5.94
C ARG A 57 -13.29 5.37 6.54
N LEU A 58 -12.25 4.53 6.49
CA LEU A 58 -10.92 4.87 7.00
C LEU A 58 -10.28 6.05 6.26
N SER A 59 -10.54 6.20 4.95
CA SER A 59 -9.98 7.29 4.15
C SER A 59 -10.39 8.68 4.63
N LEU A 60 -11.50 8.80 5.37
CA LEU A 60 -11.98 10.08 5.90
C LEU A 60 -11.09 10.66 7.01
N VAL A 61 -10.35 9.79 7.72
CA VAL A 61 -9.51 10.18 8.87
C VAL A 61 -8.02 9.97 8.59
N MET A 62 -7.66 9.41 7.43
CA MET A 62 -6.28 9.03 7.16
C MET A 62 -5.33 10.22 7.11
N ASP A 63 -5.80 11.35 6.58
CA ASP A 63 -4.99 12.57 6.49
C ASP A 63 -4.55 13.13 7.85
N SER A 64 -5.35 12.95 8.90
CA SER A 64 -4.99 13.37 10.26
C SER A 64 -4.11 12.36 11.00
N LEU A 65 -4.12 11.09 10.57
CA LEU A 65 -3.37 10.02 11.23
C LEU A 65 -1.95 9.86 10.69
N VAL A 66 -1.72 10.16 9.40
CA VAL A 66 -0.40 9.99 8.78
C VAL A 66 0.35 11.32 8.59
N PRO A 67 1.68 11.34 8.81
CA PRO A 67 2.50 12.52 8.56
C PRO A 67 2.39 13.01 7.11
N LYS A 68 2.53 14.33 6.90
CA LYS A 68 2.51 14.93 5.55
C LYS A 68 3.62 14.43 4.63
N THR A 69 4.70 13.90 5.20
CA THR A 69 5.82 13.29 4.47
C THR A 69 5.47 11.95 3.82
N GLN A 70 4.38 11.30 4.25
CA GLN A 70 3.86 10.10 3.62
C GLN A 70 2.91 10.49 2.47
N SER A 71 3.40 10.41 1.25
CA SER A 71 2.67 10.81 0.03
C SER A 71 1.97 9.64 -0.66
N ALA A 72 2.50 8.42 -0.56
CA ALA A 72 1.95 7.26 -1.25
C ALA A 72 0.63 6.79 -0.62
N PHE A 73 -0.31 6.35 -1.49
CA PHE A 73 -1.59 5.73 -1.13
C PHE A 73 -2.59 6.59 -0.33
N ILE A 74 -2.34 7.90 -0.18
CA ILE A 74 -3.27 8.84 0.45
C ILE A 74 -3.94 9.71 -0.61
N LYS A 75 -5.26 9.88 -0.51
CA LYS A 75 -6.02 10.69 -1.48
C LYS A 75 -5.57 12.15 -1.40
N GLY A 76 -5.33 12.76 -2.56
CA GLY A 76 -4.95 14.18 -2.64
C GLY A 76 -3.48 14.47 -2.34
N ARG A 77 -2.65 13.44 -2.12
CA ARG A 77 -1.19 13.57 -2.03
C ARG A 77 -0.55 12.97 -3.27
N HIS A 78 0.49 13.61 -3.78
CA HIS A 78 1.14 13.19 -5.01
C HIS A 78 2.56 12.68 -4.75
N LEU A 79 2.95 11.60 -5.41
CA LEU A 79 4.32 11.06 -5.29
C LEU A 79 5.38 12.08 -5.77
N VAL A 80 5.00 12.93 -6.73
CA VAL A 80 5.84 13.99 -7.30
C VAL A 80 6.27 14.99 -6.23
N ASP A 81 5.45 15.25 -5.21
CA ASP A 81 5.79 16.18 -4.13
C ASP A 81 7.05 15.72 -3.38
N GLY A 82 7.17 14.41 -3.13
CA GLY A 82 8.36 13.84 -2.51
C GLY A 82 9.61 13.96 -3.38
N VAL A 83 9.46 13.77 -4.70
CA VAL A 83 10.56 13.95 -5.68
C VAL A 83 11.03 15.40 -5.71
N LEU A 84 10.09 16.36 -5.69
CA LEU A 84 10.39 17.78 -5.66
C LEU A 84 11.18 18.16 -4.40
N VAL A 85 10.74 17.72 -3.22
CA VAL A 85 11.43 17.98 -1.94
C VAL A 85 12.87 17.46 -1.98
N VAL A 86 13.09 16.25 -2.48
CA VAL A 86 14.45 15.67 -2.58
C VAL A 86 15.31 16.48 -3.55
N ASN A 87 14.76 16.91 -4.70
CA ASN A 87 15.50 17.73 -5.66
C ASN A 87 15.93 19.08 -5.08
N GLU A 88 15.03 19.77 -4.37
CA GLU A 88 15.33 21.04 -3.69
C GLU A 88 16.43 20.89 -2.63
N VAL A 89 16.39 19.80 -1.83
CA VAL A 89 17.43 19.51 -0.85
C VAL A 89 18.78 19.29 -1.53
N VAL A 90 18.83 18.50 -2.61
CA VAL A 90 20.06 18.23 -3.36
C VAL A 90 20.63 19.52 -3.96
N ASP A 91 19.77 20.35 -4.54
CA ASP A 91 20.15 21.61 -5.16
C ASP A 91 20.67 22.64 -4.13
N TRP A 92 20.01 22.74 -2.96
CA TRP A 92 20.47 23.56 -1.85
C TRP A 92 21.84 23.12 -1.32
N VAL A 93 22.08 21.82 -1.14
CA VAL A 93 23.37 21.28 -0.72
C VAL A 93 24.48 21.66 -1.70
N LYS A 94 24.22 21.52 -3.01
CA LYS A 94 25.17 21.89 -4.07
C LYS A 94 25.55 23.36 -4.00
N ARG A 95 24.56 24.26 -3.87
CA ARG A 95 24.80 25.70 -3.71
C ARG A 95 25.58 26.04 -2.45
N ALA A 96 25.25 25.39 -1.33
CA ALA A 96 25.88 25.62 -0.04
C ALA A 96 27.29 25.01 0.07
N LYS A 97 27.74 24.23 -0.94
CA LYS A 97 28.99 23.47 -0.94
C LYS A 97 29.16 22.60 0.32
N LYS A 98 28.06 22.01 0.78
CA LYS A 98 28.05 21.11 1.96
C LYS A 98 28.09 19.65 1.52
N MET A 99 28.60 18.79 2.40
CA MET A 99 28.45 17.35 2.25
C MET A 99 27.05 16.91 2.66
N CYS A 100 26.46 15.99 1.92
CA CYS A 100 25.16 15.40 2.20
C CYS A 100 25.21 13.89 1.95
N VAL A 101 24.50 13.13 2.77
CA VAL A 101 24.28 11.70 2.60
C VAL A 101 22.78 11.47 2.50
N ILE A 102 22.36 10.75 1.46
CA ILE A 102 20.96 10.32 1.29
C ILE A 102 20.88 8.84 1.63
N PHE A 103 20.05 8.51 2.61
CA PHE A 103 19.79 7.13 2.98
C PHE A 103 18.51 6.63 2.31
N LYS A 104 18.66 5.68 1.39
CA LYS A 104 17.54 5.04 0.69
C LYS A 104 17.35 3.63 1.23
N VAL A 105 16.15 3.35 1.70
CA VAL A 105 15.74 2.05 2.26
C VAL A 105 14.54 1.53 1.49
N ASP A 106 14.47 0.21 1.35
CA ASP A 106 13.30 -0.50 0.84
C ASP A 106 13.03 -1.74 1.70
N PHE A 107 11.78 -2.17 1.75
CA PHE A 107 11.37 -3.36 2.49
C PHE A 107 11.25 -4.55 1.54
N GLU A 108 12.01 -5.61 1.81
CA GLU A 108 11.79 -6.88 1.13
C GLU A 108 10.43 -7.46 1.55
N LYS A 109 9.60 -7.82 0.56
CA LYS A 109 8.31 -8.49 0.77
C LYS A 109 7.38 -7.79 1.78
N ALA A 110 7.19 -6.47 1.60
CA ALA A 110 6.43 -5.61 2.50
C ALA A 110 4.98 -6.07 2.85
N TYR A 111 4.39 -6.98 2.07
CA TYR A 111 3.04 -7.52 2.31
C TYR A 111 3.00 -9.03 2.62
N ASP A 112 4.13 -9.73 2.52
CA ASP A 112 4.19 -11.20 2.69
C ASP A 112 4.82 -11.62 4.04
N SER A 113 5.10 -10.64 4.91
CA SER A 113 5.72 -10.84 6.23
C SER A 113 4.71 -11.19 7.32
#